data_AF-A0A915DDU9-F1
#
_entry.id   AF-A0A915DDU9-F1
#
_cell.length_a   1.000
_cell.length_b   1.000
_cell.length_c   1.000
_cell.angle_alpha   90.00
_cell.angle_beta   90.00
_cell.angle_gamma   90.00
#
_symmetry.space_group_name_H-M   'P 1'
#
loop_
_entity.id
_entity.type
_entity.pdbx_description
1 polymer ?
#
loop_
_entity_poly.entity_id
_entity_poly.type
_entity_poly.pdbx_seq_one_letter_code
_entity_poly.pdbx_strand_id
1 'polypeptide(L)'
;MSAMLVGWPGSKKDAKMHDTLMQMHVQSWATCGPKVDQDYRTFHMCSFNKPTDYVFLTGGMMFSKGDNSKLSPWFLYGLQSFAARDDLQLQGRVGSYCEWISNVTQKKVVCSD
;
A
#
# COMPACT_ATOMS: atom_id res chain seq x y z
N MET A 1 -4.40 13.60 -2.71
CA MET A 1 -4.41 12.96 -1.37
C MET A 1 -3.06 12.32 -1.12
N SER A 2 -2.55 12.31 0.11
CA SER A 2 -1.33 11.59 0.47
C SER A 2 -1.73 10.29 1.15
N ALA A 3 -1.55 9.15 0.48
CA ALA A 3 -1.79 7.84 1.07
C ALA A 3 -0.58 7.43 1.94
N MET A 4 -0.85 6.76 3.06
CA MET A 4 0.17 6.36 4.01
C MET A 4 0.09 4.84 4.24
N LEU A 5 1.22 4.16 4.12
CA LEU A 5 1.38 2.79 4.57
C LEU A 5 1.68 2.87 6.07
N VAL A 6 0.94 2.14 6.89
CA VAL A 6 1.12 2.13 8.34
C VAL A 6 1.19 0.68 8.82
N GLY A 7 2.22 0.33 9.57
CA GLY A 7 2.38 -1.04 10.06
C GLY A 7 3.75 -1.30 10.68
N TRP A 8 3.99 -2.55 11.05
CA TRP A 8 5.23 -3.01 11.67
C TRP A 8 6.06 -3.76 10.62
N PRO A 9 7.00 -3.09 9.93
CA PRO A 9 7.77 -3.76 8.91
C PRO A 9 8.75 -4.76 9.51
N GLY A 10 9.11 -5.79 8.74
CA GLY A 10 10.24 -6.64 9.04
C GLY A 10 11.55 -5.96 8.65
N SER A 11 12.59 -6.16 9.44
CA SER A 11 13.96 -5.84 9.07
C SER A 11 14.43 -6.76 7.94
N LYS A 12 15.09 -6.21 6.92
CA LYS A 12 15.69 -7.00 5.83
C LYS A 12 16.85 -7.89 6.28
N LYS A 13 17.50 -7.55 7.39
CA LYS A 13 18.74 -8.20 7.85
C LYS A 13 18.45 -9.50 8.59
N ASP A 14 17.40 -9.50 9.40
CA ASP A 14 17.10 -10.59 10.33
C ASP A 14 15.61 -10.99 10.37
N ALA A 15 14.80 -10.45 9.46
CA ALA A 15 13.35 -10.68 9.37
C ALA A 15 12.58 -10.40 10.68
N LYS A 16 13.19 -9.75 11.66
CA LYS A 16 12.52 -9.38 12.89
C LYS A 16 11.53 -8.26 12.61
N MET A 17 10.32 -8.42 13.13
CA MET A 17 9.36 -7.34 13.12
C MET A 17 9.91 -6.18 13.95
N HIS A 18 9.87 -4.99 13.37
CA HIS A 18 10.07 -3.77 14.12
C HIS A 18 8.93 -3.65 15.14
N ASP A 19 9.23 -3.26 16.37
CA ASP A 19 8.25 -3.12 17.46
C ASP A 19 7.47 -1.80 17.40
N THR A 20 8.00 -0.83 16.68
CA THR A 20 7.39 0.48 16.49
C THR A 20 6.62 0.53 15.19
N LEU A 21 5.41 1.06 15.25
CA LEU A 21 4.58 1.32 14.09
C LEU A 21 5.26 2.37 13.21
N MET A 22 5.51 2.03 11.94
CA MET A 22 6.14 2.91 10.97
C MET A 22 5.12 3.42 9.97
N GLN A 23 5.32 4.66 9.52
CA GLN A 23 4.55 5.28 8.46
C GLN A 23 5.43 5.47 7.22
N MET A 24 4.93 5.08 6.05
CA MET A 24 5.60 5.34 4.77
C MET A 24 4.66 6.01 3.77
N HIS A 25 5.21 6.89 2.92
CA HIS A 25 4.42 7.56 1.90
C HIS A 25 4.34 6.75 0.61
N VAL A 26 3.12 6.59 0.10
CA VAL A 26 2.88 6.04 -1.23
C VAL A 26 3.42 7.01 -2.27
N GLN A 27 4.04 6.48 -3.31
CA GLN A 27 4.61 7.26 -4.40
C GLN A 27 3.66 7.27 -5.58
N SER A 28 3.71 8.35 -6.37
CA SER A 28 2.96 8.37 -7.63
C SER A 28 3.53 7.33 -8.59
N TRP A 29 2.67 6.73 -9.42
CA TRP A 29 3.14 5.80 -10.46
C TRP A 29 4.15 6.45 -11.41
N ALA A 30 4.06 7.78 -11.63
CA ALA A 30 5.05 8.50 -12.44
C ALA A 30 6.46 8.44 -11.83
N THR A 31 6.58 8.34 -10.50
CA THR A 31 7.87 8.33 -9.79
C THR A 31 8.53 6.95 -9.81
N CYS A 32 7.75 5.89 -9.72
CA CYS A 32 8.25 4.52 -9.49
C CYS A 32 7.97 3.56 -10.66
N GLY A 33 6.95 3.86 -11.46
CA GLY A 33 6.41 3.02 -12.53
C GLY A 33 7.39 2.77 -13.66
N PRO A 34 8.33 3.68 -13.99
CA PRO A 34 9.37 3.36 -14.98
C PRO A 34 10.28 2.17 -14.61
N LYS A 35 10.27 1.72 -13.35
CA LYS A 35 11.04 0.56 -12.87
C LYS A 35 10.24 -0.75 -12.84
N VAL A 36 8.98 -0.72 -13.30
CA VAL A 36 8.02 -1.81 -13.18
C VAL A 36 7.35 -2.02 -14.53
N ASP A 37 6.96 -3.26 -14.83
CA ASP A 37 6.14 -3.55 -16.00
C ASP A 37 4.85 -2.71 -15.98
N GLN A 38 4.50 -2.13 -17.12
CA GLN A 38 3.35 -1.26 -17.28
C GLN A 38 2.03 -1.99 -16.98
N ASP A 39 2.00 -3.32 -17.18
CA ASP A 39 0.83 -4.17 -16.91
C ASP A 39 0.41 -4.14 -15.43
N TYR A 40 1.34 -3.86 -14.52
CA TYR A 40 1.02 -3.78 -13.09
C TYR A 40 0.27 -2.50 -12.71
N ARG A 41 0.31 -1.44 -13.52
CA ARG A 41 -0.21 -0.10 -13.16
C ARG A 41 -1.69 -0.09 -12.77
N THR A 42 -2.49 -0.94 -13.41
CA THR A 42 -3.94 -0.98 -13.20
C THR A 42 -4.29 -1.54 -11.83
N PHE A 43 -3.53 -2.53 -11.38
CA PHE A 43 -3.83 -3.33 -10.20
C PHE A 43 -2.91 -3.05 -9.02
N HIS A 44 -1.85 -2.27 -9.25
CA HIS A 44 -0.85 -1.97 -8.23
C HIS A 44 -0.59 -0.48 -8.09
N MET A 45 -0.19 -0.12 -6.88
CA MET A 45 0.47 1.11 -6.54
C MET A 45 1.89 0.78 -6.10
N CYS A 46 2.70 1.79 -5.88
CA CYS A 46 4.09 1.61 -5.51
C CYS A 46 4.47 2.48 -4.32
N SER A 47 5.49 2.03 -3.61
CA SER A 47 6.14 2.77 -2.52
C SER A 47 7.63 2.46 -2.51
N PHE A 48 8.46 3.43 -2.13
CA PHE A 48 9.87 3.18 -1.82
C PHE A 48 10.04 2.97 -0.33
N ASN A 49 10.85 1.99 0.05
CA ASN A 49 11.21 1.76 1.45
C ASN A 49 12.18 2.85 1.88
N LYS A 50 11.69 3.77 2.72
CA LYS A 50 12.53 4.70 3.46
C LYS A 50 12.11 4.60 4.93
N PRO A 51 13.00 4.11 5.83
CA PRO A 51 14.36 3.61 5.57
C PRO A 51 14.40 2.34 4.71
N THR A 52 15.46 2.17 3.91
CA THR A 52 15.66 1.04 2.98
C THR A 52 15.86 -0.30 3.69
N ASP A 53 16.12 -0.30 4.99
CA ASP A 53 16.38 -1.49 5.80
C ASP A 53 15.10 -2.25 6.21
N TYR A 54 13.93 -1.68 5.94
CA TYR A 54 12.63 -2.24 6.33
C TYR A 54 11.82 -2.66 5.13
N VAL A 55 11.04 -3.74 5.27
CA VAL A 55 10.10 -4.26 4.27
C VAL A 55 8.78 -4.54 4.95
N PHE A 56 7.69 -4.08 4.35
CA PHE A 56 6.37 -4.44 4.85
C PHE A 56 6.07 -5.88 4.42
N LEU A 57 5.54 -6.67 5.34
CA LEU A 57 5.22 -8.06 5.05
C LEU A 57 4.08 -8.14 4.02
N THR A 58 4.12 -9.14 3.15
CA THR A 58 3.01 -9.45 2.23
C THR A 58 1.70 -9.56 3.01
N GLY A 59 0.64 -8.97 2.47
CA GLY A 59 -0.66 -8.81 3.14
C GLY A 59 -0.75 -7.61 4.07
N GLY A 60 0.34 -6.87 4.31
CA GLY A 60 0.35 -5.65 5.11
C GLY A 60 -0.63 -4.60 4.57
N MET A 61 -1.44 -4.03 5.45
CA MET A 61 -2.49 -3.08 5.08
C MET A 61 -1.96 -1.65 4.93
N MET A 62 -2.42 -0.95 3.89
CA MET A 62 -2.18 0.48 3.69
C MET A 62 -3.43 1.27 3.94
N PHE A 63 -3.32 2.36 4.69
CA PHE A 63 -4.47 3.20 5.00
C PHE A 63 -4.26 4.63 4.51
N SER A 64 -5.13 5.10 3.64
CA SER A 64 -5.20 6.53 3.36
C SER A 64 -6.21 7.15 4.29
N LYS A 65 -5.86 8.30 4.88
CA LYS A 65 -6.90 9.16 5.42
C LYS A 65 -7.75 9.66 4.24
N GLY A 66 -9.05 9.87 4.46
CA GLY A 66 -9.86 10.70 3.58
C GLY A 66 -9.30 12.13 3.48
N ASP A 67 -10.07 13.08 2.98
CA ASP A 67 -9.71 14.50 2.98
C ASP A 67 -9.09 14.98 4.30
N ASN A 68 -8.37 16.11 4.30
CA ASN A 68 -7.61 16.57 5.47
C ASN A 68 -8.48 17.05 6.66
N SER A 69 -9.77 16.72 6.69
CA SER A 69 -10.64 17.03 7.82
C SER A 69 -10.24 16.21 9.05
N LYS A 70 -10.48 16.76 10.26
CA LYS A 70 -10.18 16.06 11.52
C LYS A 70 -11.04 14.80 11.72
N LEU A 71 -12.14 14.66 10.98
CA LEU A 71 -13.12 13.58 11.10
C LEU A 71 -13.06 12.59 9.94
N SER A 72 -12.09 12.72 9.04
CA SER A 72 -12.09 11.91 7.83
C SER A 72 -11.74 10.46 8.14
N PRO A 73 -12.58 9.51 7.68
CA PRO A 73 -12.34 8.09 7.92
C PRO A 73 -11.04 7.65 7.27
N TRP A 74 -10.45 6.60 7.83
CA TRP A 74 -9.34 5.88 7.21
C TRP A 74 -9.90 4.84 6.26
N PHE A 75 -9.37 4.81 5.04
CA PHE A 75 -9.71 3.86 4.01
C PHE A 75 -8.57 2.89 3.80
N LEU A 76 -8.88 1.59 3.71
CA LEU A 76 -7.93 0.61 3.23
C LEU A 76 -7.65 0.90 1.76
N TYR A 77 -6.47 1.43 1.47
CA TYR A 77 -6.10 1.92 0.14
C TYR A 77 -5.34 0.85 -0.67
N GLY A 78 -4.57 0.01 0.02
CA GLY A 78 -3.73 -0.99 -0.61
C GLY A 78 -3.37 -2.15 0.31
N LEU A 79 -2.88 -3.22 -0.29
CA LEU A 79 -2.34 -4.39 0.39
C LEU A 79 -0.94 -4.68 -0.14
N GLN A 80 0.03 -4.90 0.74
CA GLN A 80 1.39 -5.23 0.35
C GLN A 80 1.40 -6.54 -0.43
N SER A 81 1.79 -6.46 -1.70
CA SER A 81 1.82 -7.60 -2.61
C SER A 81 3.18 -8.27 -2.52
N PHE A 82 4.20 -7.61 -3.07
CA PHE A 82 5.59 -8.09 -3.02
C PHE A 82 6.59 -6.95 -3.07
N ALA A 83 7.80 -7.23 -2.59
CA ALA A 83 8.94 -6.34 -2.76
C ALA A 83 9.54 -6.56 -4.16
N ALA A 84 9.64 -5.48 -4.94
CA ALA A 84 10.36 -5.41 -6.19
C ALA A 84 11.83 -5.03 -5.95
N ARG A 85 12.62 -4.88 -7.03
CA ARG A 85 14.03 -4.48 -6.96
C ARG A 85 14.20 -3.05 -6.45
N ASP A 86 15.40 -2.70 -5.98
CA ASP A 86 15.79 -1.33 -5.60
C ASP A 86 14.87 -0.65 -4.57
N ASP A 87 14.55 -1.36 -3.49
CA ASP A 87 13.71 -0.85 -2.37
C ASP A 87 12.27 -0.50 -2.76
N LEU A 88 11.85 -0.89 -3.97
CA LEU A 88 10.49 -0.70 -4.43
C LEU A 88 9.59 -1.78 -3.85
N GLN A 89 8.42 -1.39 -3.36
CA GLN A 89 7.35 -2.32 -3.00
C GLN A 89 6.12 -2.04 -3.85
N LEU A 90 5.51 -3.11 -4.35
CA LEU A 90 4.25 -3.06 -5.07
C LEU A 90 3.10 -3.47 -4.14
N GLN A 91 2.04 -2.69 -4.25
CA GLN A 91 0.89 -2.71 -3.36
C GLN A 91 -0.32 -3.02 -4.23
N GLY A 92 -1.06 -4.09 -3.95
CA GLY A 92 -2.35 -4.32 -4.59
C GLY A 92 -3.28 -3.14 -4.31
N ARG A 93 -3.79 -2.51 -5.37
CA ARG A 93 -4.68 -1.35 -5.29
C ARG A 93 -6.09 -1.83 -4.95
N VAL A 94 -6.51 -1.66 -3.69
CA VAL A 94 -7.82 -2.18 -3.21
C VAL A 94 -8.98 -1.62 -4.03
N GLY A 95 -8.90 -0.35 -4.45
CA GLY A 95 -9.84 0.30 -5.36
C GLY A 95 -10.14 -0.51 -6.63
N SER A 96 -9.12 -1.18 -7.19
CA SER A 96 -9.26 -1.98 -8.42
C SER A 96 -10.01 -3.31 -8.22
N TYR A 97 -10.29 -3.69 -6.97
CA TYR A 97 -10.96 -4.96 -6.62
C TYR A 97 -12.33 -4.75 -5.97
N CYS A 98 -12.84 -3.52 -5.89
CA CYS A 98 -14.04 -3.22 -5.10
C CYS A 98 -15.30 -3.95 -5.53
N GLU A 99 -15.49 -4.11 -6.83
CA GLU A 99 -16.60 -4.91 -7.37
C GLU A 99 -16.47 -6.37 -6.94
N TRP A 100 -15.28 -6.96 -7.09
CA TRP A 100 -15.00 -8.31 -6.67
C TRP A 100 -15.22 -8.51 -5.17
N ILE A 101 -14.71 -7.60 -4.32
CA ILE A 101 -14.92 -7.66 -2.87
C ILE A 101 -16.42 -7.57 -2.55
N SER A 102 -17.15 -6.69 -3.23
CA SER A 102 -18.59 -6.54 -3.01
C SER A 102 -19.36 -7.83 -3.36
N ASN A 103 -18.99 -8.47 -4.46
CA ASN A 103 -19.58 -9.72 -4.92
C ASN A 103 -19.30 -10.87 -3.93
N VAL A 104 -18.05 -11.02 -3.47
CA VAL A 104 -17.66 -12.09 -2.52
C VAL A 104 -18.32 -11.88 -1.16
N THR A 105 -18.40 -10.65 -0.68
CA THR A 105 -18.95 -10.34 0.65
C THR A 105 -20.47 -10.21 0.67
N GLN A 106 -21.12 -10.17 -0.50
CA GLN A 106 -22.54 -9.84 -0.65
C GLN A 106 -22.91 -8.51 0.02
N LYS A 107 -21.97 -7.56 0.06
CA LYS A 107 -22.13 -6.23 0.66
C LYS A 107 -21.61 -5.17 -0.29
N LYS A 108 -22.28 -4.02 -0.32
CA LYS A 108 -21.78 -2.87 -1.09
C LYS A 108 -20.53 -2.30 -0.41
N VAL A 109 -19.38 -2.47 -1.02
CA VAL A 109 -18.14 -1.79 -0.62
C VAL A 109 -18.12 -0.41 -1.27
N VAL A 110 -17.86 0.63 -0.47
CA VAL A 110 -17.66 1.99 -0.98
C VAL A 110 -16.17 2.20 -1.14
N CYS A 111 -15.74 2.52 -2.36
CA CYS A 111 -14.36 2.81 -2.66
C CYS A 111 -14.20 4.27 -3.08
N SER A 112 -13.09 4.88 -2.67
CA SER A 112 -12.69 6.21 -3.11
C SER A 112 -11.88 6.10 -4.39
N ASP A 113 -12.21 6.92 -5.38
CA ASP A 113 -11.44 7.10 -6.62
C ASP A 113 -10.03 7.70 -6.38
#